data_AF-A0A972RRI0-F1
#
_entry.id   AF-A0A972RRI0-F1
#
_cell.length_a   1.000
_cell.length_b   1.000
_cell.length_c   1.000
_cell.angle_alpha   90.00
_cell.angle_beta   90.00
_cell.angle_gamma   90.00
#
_symmetry.space_group_name_H-M   'P 1'
#
loop_
_entity.id
_entity.type
_entity.pdbx_description
1 polymer ?
#
loop_
_entity_poly.entity_id
_entity_poly.type
_entity_poly.pdbx_seq_one_letter_code
_entity_poly.pdbx_strand_id
1 'polypeptide(L)'
;MMLYGPVEFSNVYFQCPKCGEKGEASQRKYLGGVNDRGGVILRCEECKSEFFLPLLNPSQARISSKFKIVKFLDFDFEEDIEESRKYKQATNVVTIVNEENFPLSKNAWNLKVNYPWDLSEDEKVNIYKCKNCNQSLEPLILEKVERKSLEDLNRSYRNYFNIWVKG
;
A
#
# COMPACT_ATOMS: atom_id res chain seq x y z
N MET A 1 -11.88 -11.66 -28.51
CA MET A 1 -10.86 -10.59 -28.34
C MET A 1 -11.20 -9.87 -27.04
N MET A 2 -10.62 -10.29 -25.91
CA MET A 2 -10.90 -9.64 -24.63
C MET A 2 -10.10 -8.34 -24.56
N LEU A 3 -10.81 -7.22 -24.62
CA LEU A 3 -10.23 -5.91 -24.36
C LEU A 3 -9.93 -5.86 -22.86
N TYR A 4 -8.68 -6.09 -22.47
CA TYR A 4 -8.25 -5.82 -21.11
C TYR A 4 -8.46 -4.31 -20.86
N GLY A 5 -9.39 -3.99 -19.96
CA GLY A 5 -9.63 -2.62 -19.51
C GLY A 5 -8.38 -2.02 -18.85
N PRO A 6 -8.41 -0.73 -18.46
CA PRO A 6 -7.27 -0.08 -17.83
C PRO A 6 -6.76 -0.89 -16.62
N VAL A 7 -5.44 -1.05 -16.52
CA VAL A 7 -4.79 -1.81 -15.44
C VAL A 7 -4.33 -0.85 -14.36
N GLU A 8 -4.74 -1.12 -13.13
CA GLU A 8 -4.29 -0.44 -11.93
C GLU A 8 -3.15 -1.24 -11.28
N PHE A 9 -2.03 -0.56 -11.01
CA PHE A 9 -0.88 -1.13 -10.32
C PHE A 9 -0.91 -0.72 -8.86
N SER A 10 -0.69 -1.70 -7.98
CA SER A 10 -0.61 -1.51 -6.55
C SER A 10 0.58 -2.28 -5.99
N ASN A 11 1.16 -1.77 -4.92
CA ASN A 11 2.15 -2.50 -4.14
C ASN A 11 1.52 -2.88 -2.80
N VAL A 12 1.77 -4.11 -2.39
CA VAL A 12 1.30 -4.71 -1.15
C VAL A 12 2.51 -4.90 -0.25
N TYR A 13 2.54 -4.15 0.84
CA TYR A 13 3.55 -4.24 1.88
C TYR A 13 3.06 -5.18 2.97
N PHE A 14 3.94 -6.03 3.49
CA PHE A 14 3.57 -7.04 4.48
C PHE A 14 4.74 -7.42 5.40
N GLN A 15 4.43 -8.06 6.52
CA GLN A 15 5.42 -8.64 7.42
C GLN A 15 5.27 -10.14 7.57
N CYS A 16 6.41 -10.81 7.73
CA CYS A 16 6.44 -12.19 8.15
C CYS A 16 5.78 -12.32 9.53
N PRO A 17 4.77 -13.18 9.71
CA PRO A 17 4.05 -13.30 10.98
C PRO A 17 4.89 -13.93 12.11
N LYS A 18 6.06 -14.52 11.78
CA LYS A 18 6.95 -15.15 12.76
C LYS A 18 8.07 -14.23 13.25
N CYS A 19 8.72 -13.51 12.34
CA CYS A 19 9.92 -12.71 12.67
C CYS A 19 9.77 -11.21 12.40
N GLY A 20 8.66 -10.77 11.78
CA GLY A 20 8.45 -9.37 11.44
C GLY A 20 9.26 -8.87 10.23
N GLU A 21 10.01 -9.75 9.55
CA GLU A 21 10.74 -9.37 8.33
C GLU A 21 9.79 -8.72 7.33
N LYS A 22 10.22 -7.58 6.77
CA LYS A 22 9.41 -6.69 5.94
C LYS A 22 9.54 -7.09 4.47
N GLY A 23 8.40 -7.19 3.78
CA GLY A 23 8.32 -7.54 2.37
C GLY A 23 7.43 -6.59 1.57
N GLU A 24 7.54 -6.73 0.26
CA GLU A 24 6.76 -6.02 -0.74
C GLU A 24 6.36 -6.99 -1.86
N ALA A 25 5.14 -6.81 -2.38
CA ALA A 25 4.58 -7.57 -3.49
C ALA A 25 3.90 -6.62 -4.49
N SER A 26 4.15 -6.76 -5.78
CA SER A 26 3.36 -6.04 -6.80
C SER A 26 2.03 -6.76 -7.01
N GLN A 27 0.95 -6.00 -7.15
CA GLN A 27 -0.38 -6.50 -7.45
C GLN A 27 -1.00 -5.71 -8.59
N ARG A 28 -1.59 -6.41 -9.55
CA ARG A 28 -2.31 -5.82 -10.69
C ARG A 28 -3.81 -6.01 -10.51
N LYS A 29 -4.58 -5.01 -10.93
CA LYS A 29 -6.04 -5.08 -10.95
C LYS A 29 -6.56 -4.57 -12.30
N TYR A 30 -7.42 -5.35 -12.94
CA TYR A 30 -8.06 -4.98 -14.20
C TYR A 30 -9.36 -4.21 -13.90
N LEU A 31 -9.40 -2.92 -14.24
CA LEU A 31 -10.60 -2.10 -14.07
C LEU A 31 -11.61 -2.45 -15.15
N GLY A 32 -12.80 -2.89 -14.73
CA GLY A 32 -13.85 -3.38 -15.64
C GLY A 32 -13.58 -4.77 -16.23
N GLY A 33 -12.53 -5.47 -15.75
CA GLY A 33 -12.20 -6.84 -16.14
C GLY A 33 -12.40 -7.85 -15.00
N VAL A 34 -12.15 -9.12 -15.30
CA VAL A 34 -12.13 -10.20 -14.30
C VAL A 34 -10.84 -10.09 -13.48
N ASN A 35 -10.95 -10.25 -12.17
CA ASN A 35 -9.81 -10.26 -11.26
C ASN A 35 -9.87 -11.55 -10.43
N ASP A 36 -8.82 -12.35 -10.53
CA ASP A 36 -8.72 -13.61 -9.82
C ASP A 36 -8.50 -13.34 -8.34
N ARG A 37 -9.21 -14.08 -7.48
CA ARG A 37 -9.07 -13.99 -6.03
C ARG A 37 -8.16 -15.11 -5.56
N GLY A 38 -7.32 -14.85 -4.57
CA GLY A 38 -6.48 -15.87 -3.99
C GLY A 38 -5.31 -15.29 -3.22
N GLY A 39 -4.11 -15.81 -3.51
CA GLY A 39 -2.88 -15.29 -2.94
C GLY A 39 -1.68 -16.18 -3.19
N VAL A 40 -0.67 -16.00 -2.35
CA VAL A 40 0.59 -16.75 -2.44
C VAL A 40 0.99 -17.29 -1.08
N ILE A 41 1.47 -18.54 -1.07
CA ILE A 41 2.24 -19.07 0.06
C ILE A 41 3.67 -18.59 -0.12
N LEU A 42 4.17 -17.82 0.85
CA LEU A 42 5.51 -17.28 0.87
C LEU A 42 6.34 -17.97 1.94
N ARG A 43 7.60 -18.27 1.61
CA ARG A 43 8.62 -18.65 2.58
C ARG A 43 9.49 -17.44 2.87
N CYS A 44 9.59 -17.07 4.15
CA CYS A 44 10.53 -16.05 4.62
C CYS A 44 11.95 -16.61 4.60
N GLU A 45 12.87 -15.96 3.89
CA GLU A 45 14.26 -16.45 3.83
C GLU A 45 15.02 -16.27 5.15
N GLU A 46 14.57 -15.36 6.03
CA GLU A 46 15.18 -15.11 7.34
C GLU A 46 14.86 -16.23 8.34
N CYS A 47 13.58 -16.44 8.65
CA CYS A 47 13.16 -17.39 9.70
C CYS A 47 12.63 -18.74 9.18
N LYS A 48 12.69 -18.93 7.86
CA LYS A 48 12.26 -20.11 7.08
C LYS A 48 10.78 -20.50 7.24
N SER A 49 9.95 -19.72 7.91
CA SER A 49 8.52 -20.00 8.05
C SER A 49 7.76 -19.71 6.76
N GLU A 50 6.74 -20.51 6.52
CA GLU A 50 5.78 -20.32 5.45
C GLU A 50 4.51 -19.66 5.98
N PHE A 51 3.94 -18.76 5.19
CA PHE A 51 2.75 -17.99 5.53
C PHE A 51 1.99 -17.60 4.26
N PHE A 52 0.70 -17.31 4.42
CA PHE A 52 -0.18 -16.91 3.32
C PHE A 52 -0.24 -15.39 3.21
N LEU A 53 -0.08 -14.86 2.00
CA LEU A 53 -0.35 -13.47 1.66
C LEU A 53 -1.51 -13.41 0.66
N PRO A 54 -2.67 -12.85 1.04
CA PRO A 54 -3.78 -12.65 0.11
C PRO A 54 -3.40 -11.61 -0.94
N LEU A 55 -3.65 -11.91 -2.22
CA LEU A 55 -3.39 -11.03 -3.36
C LEU A 55 -4.47 -11.23 -4.44
N LEU A 56 -4.72 -10.18 -5.20
CA LEU A 56 -5.47 -10.26 -6.47
C LEU A 56 -4.54 -10.62 -7.62
N ASN A 57 -5.05 -11.43 -8.56
CA ASN A 57 -4.29 -11.91 -9.73
C ASN A 57 -2.90 -12.45 -9.33
N PRO A 58 -2.83 -13.39 -8.36
CA PRO A 58 -1.58 -13.74 -7.67
C PRO A 58 -0.50 -14.27 -8.62
N SER A 59 -0.86 -14.93 -9.72
CA SER A 59 0.06 -15.41 -10.76
C SER A 59 0.90 -14.32 -11.42
N GLN A 60 0.47 -13.05 -11.33
CA GLN A 60 1.16 -11.89 -11.89
C GLN A 60 1.99 -11.12 -10.86
N ALA A 61 1.97 -11.55 -9.60
CA ALA A 61 2.66 -10.86 -8.52
C ALA A 61 4.18 -11.04 -8.60
N ARG A 62 4.92 -9.96 -8.34
CA ARG A 62 6.37 -9.98 -8.12
C ARG A 62 6.62 -9.73 -6.64
N ILE A 63 7.44 -10.56 -6.02
CA ILE A 63 7.71 -10.50 -4.58
C ILE A 63 9.16 -10.04 -4.37
N SER A 64 9.38 -9.23 -3.33
CA SER A 64 10.71 -8.83 -2.87
C SER A 64 11.62 -10.03 -2.58
N SER A 65 12.93 -9.89 -2.83
CA SER A 65 13.91 -11.00 -2.80
C SER A 65 14.08 -11.70 -1.43
N LYS A 66 13.57 -11.10 -0.34
CA LYS A 66 13.61 -11.68 1.01
C LYS A 66 12.58 -12.79 1.23
N PHE A 67 11.69 -12.99 0.26
CA PHE A 67 10.64 -13.98 0.30
C PHE A 67 10.61 -14.78 -0.99
N LYS A 68 10.41 -16.08 -0.86
CA LYS A 68 10.25 -16.99 -1.99
C LYS A 68 8.79 -17.43 -2.11
N ILE A 69 8.25 -17.37 -3.31
CA ILE A 69 6.94 -17.97 -3.59
C ILE A 69 7.10 -19.48 -3.56
N VAL A 70 6.31 -20.14 -2.71
CA VAL A 70 6.21 -21.60 -2.63
C VAL A 70 5.07 -22.09 -3.52
N LYS A 71 3.91 -21.44 -3.44
CA LYS A 71 2.71 -21.83 -4.18
C LYS A 71 1.84 -20.60 -4.48
N PHE A 72 1.21 -20.58 -5.65
CA PHE A 72 0.10 -19.67 -5.97
C PHE A 72 -1.21 -20.38 -5.67
N LEU A 73 -2.16 -19.65 -5.06
CA LEU A 73 -3.48 -20.17 -4.73
C LEU A 73 -4.53 -19.38 -5.50
N ASP A 74 -5.45 -20.11 -6.13
CA ASP A 74 -6.59 -19.56 -6.86
C ASP A 74 -7.89 -19.99 -6.18
N PHE A 75 -8.63 -19.02 -5.65
CA PHE A 75 -9.83 -19.28 -4.86
C PHE A 75 -11.07 -19.56 -5.71
N ASP A 76 -10.92 -19.69 -7.03
CA ASP A 76 -11.92 -20.38 -7.84
C ASP A 76 -11.92 -21.90 -7.56
N PHE A 77 -10.89 -22.43 -6.87
CA PHE A 77 -10.81 -23.82 -6.39
C PHE A 77 -10.89 -23.90 -4.85
N GLU A 78 -11.84 -24.66 -4.31
CA GLU A 78 -12.03 -24.81 -2.86
C GLU A 78 -10.80 -25.42 -2.17
N GLU A 79 -10.08 -26.32 -2.83
CA GLU A 79 -8.84 -26.93 -2.30
C GLU A 79 -7.77 -25.88 -1.97
N ASP A 80 -7.68 -24.81 -2.76
CA ASP A 80 -6.74 -23.73 -2.54
C ASP A 80 -7.20 -22.80 -1.41
N ILE A 81 -8.51 -22.65 -1.20
CA ILE A 81 -9.07 -21.98 -0.02
C ILE A 81 -8.70 -22.77 1.24
N GLU A 82 -8.91 -24.08 1.24
CA GLU A 82 -8.55 -24.94 2.36
C GLU A 82 -7.04 -24.95 2.63
N GLU A 83 -6.22 -24.98 1.59
CA GLU A 83 -4.77 -24.88 1.70
C GLU A 83 -4.35 -23.57 2.36
N SER A 84 -4.95 -22.44 1.98
CA SER A 84 -4.63 -21.13 2.57
C SER A 84 -4.85 -21.10 4.09
N ARG A 85 -5.86 -21.81 4.60
CA ARG A 85 -6.21 -21.87 6.03
C ARG A 85 -5.19 -22.63 6.88
N LYS A 86 -4.33 -23.46 6.27
CA LYS A 86 -3.26 -24.20 6.97
C LYS A 86 -2.11 -23.30 7.40
N TYR A 87 -1.96 -22.13 6.78
CA TYR A 87 -0.85 -21.21 7.04
C TYR A 87 -1.33 -19.98 7.81
N LYS A 88 -0.44 -19.42 8.63
CA LYS A 88 -0.69 -18.10 9.23
C LYS A 88 -0.74 -17.05 8.12
N GLN A 89 -1.59 -16.05 8.28
CA GLN A 89 -1.61 -14.90 7.37
C GLN A 89 -0.43 -13.96 7.66
N ALA A 90 0.03 -13.26 6.62
CA ALA A 90 0.95 -12.14 6.74
C ALA A 90 0.38 -11.06 7.69
N THR A 91 1.24 -10.36 8.41
CA THR A 91 0.83 -9.28 9.32
C THR A 91 1.12 -7.91 8.70
N ASN A 92 0.46 -6.87 9.22
CA ASN A 92 0.66 -5.47 8.79
C ASN A 92 0.56 -5.30 7.27
N VAL A 93 -0.46 -5.91 6.66
CA VAL A 93 -0.67 -5.88 5.22
C VAL A 93 -1.27 -4.54 4.82
N VAL A 94 -0.58 -3.81 3.94
CA VAL A 94 -0.99 -2.50 3.45
C VAL A 94 -0.88 -2.48 1.93
N THR A 95 -1.95 -2.11 1.25
CA THR A 95 -1.98 -1.96 -0.21
C THR A 95 -1.96 -0.49 -0.58
N ILE A 96 -0.95 -0.08 -1.35
CA ILE A 96 -0.83 1.28 -1.91
C ILE A 96 -1.10 1.22 -3.40
N VAL A 97 -2.08 1.99 -3.85
CA VAL A 97 -2.49 2.08 -5.26
C VAL A 97 -1.79 3.26 -5.92
N ASN A 98 -1.29 3.08 -7.15
CA ASN A 98 -0.64 4.13 -7.93
C ASN A 98 0.58 4.77 -7.22
N GLU A 99 1.36 3.98 -6.48
CA GLU A 99 2.55 4.43 -5.75
C GLU A 99 3.55 5.20 -6.63
N GLU A 100 3.62 4.84 -7.92
CA GLU A 100 4.48 5.47 -8.92
C GLU A 100 4.17 6.96 -9.11
N ASN A 101 2.91 7.35 -8.91
CA ASN A 101 2.43 8.73 -9.00
C ASN A 101 2.73 9.53 -7.72
N PHE A 102 3.16 8.86 -6.64
CA PHE A 102 3.43 9.45 -5.33
C PHE A 102 4.86 9.11 -4.88
N PRO A 103 5.86 9.96 -5.20
CA PRO A 103 7.26 9.71 -4.87
C PRO A 103 7.52 9.47 -3.37
N LEU A 104 6.66 10.01 -2.50
CA LEU A 104 6.72 9.83 -1.05
C LEU A 104 6.31 8.43 -0.57
N SER A 105 5.51 7.70 -1.36
CA SER A 105 5.13 6.33 -1.01
C SER A 105 6.14 5.27 -1.45
N LYS A 106 7.17 5.65 -2.22
CA LYS A 106 8.30 4.78 -2.60
C LYS A 106 8.98 4.22 -1.36
N ASN A 107 8.63 2.98 -1.01
CA ASN A 107 8.84 2.32 0.28
C ASN A 107 7.95 2.87 1.41
N ALA A 108 6.77 2.26 1.58
CA ALA A 108 5.99 2.37 2.82
C ALA A 108 6.82 2.05 4.08
N TRP A 109 7.88 1.24 3.96
CA TRP A 109 8.82 0.95 5.04
C TRP A 109 9.78 2.08 5.40
N ASN A 110 10.06 3.00 4.46
CA ASN A 110 10.95 4.14 4.66
C ASN A 110 10.20 5.40 5.09
N LEU A 111 8.87 5.41 4.94
CA LEU A 111 8.03 6.31 5.71
C LEU A 111 8.21 5.91 7.18
N LYS A 112 9.15 6.55 7.89
CA LYS A 112 9.18 6.64 9.36
C LYS A 112 7.99 7.46 9.86
N VAL A 113 6.81 7.12 9.39
CA VAL A 113 5.56 7.77 9.72
C VAL A 113 4.67 6.62 10.10
N ASN A 114 4.82 6.15 11.35
CA ASN A 114 3.96 5.09 11.85
C ASN A 114 2.49 5.47 11.68
N TYR A 115 2.20 6.78 11.74
CA TYR A 115 1.03 7.43 11.16
C TYR A 115 1.28 8.95 11.11
N PRO A 116 0.55 9.74 10.30
CA PRO A 116 0.73 11.20 10.26
C PRO A 116 0.48 11.90 11.60
N TRP A 117 -0.12 11.22 12.59
CA TRP A 117 -0.28 11.71 13.96
C TRP A 117 0.92 11.46 14.88
N ASP A 118 1.86 10.57 14.51
CA ASP A 118 3.08 10.27 15.27
C ASP A 118 4.26 11.20 14.94
N LEU A 119 4.10 12.05 13.93
CA LEU A 119 5.05 13.11 13.64
C LEU A 119 4.94 14.21 14.71
N SER A 120 6.06 14.82 15.09
CA SER A 120 6.00 16.10 15.79
C SER A 120 5.28 17.13 14.91
N GLU A 121 4.63 18.14 15.50
CA GLU A 121 3.95 19.19 14.70
C GLU A 121 4.93 19.84 13.70
N ASP A 122 6.20 19.98 14.06
CA ASP A 122 7.25 20.46 13.15
C ASP A 122 7.51 19.48 11.99
N GLU A 123 7.44 18.18 12.19
CA GLU A 123 7.62 17.19 11.12
C GLU A 123 6.38 17.05 10.22
N LYS A 124 5.17 17.24 10.77
CA LYS A 124 3.92 17.27 9.99
C LYS A 124 3.86 18.44 9.02
N VAL A 125 4.47 19.57 9.39
CA VAL A 125 4.41 20.85 8.64
C VAL A 125 5.54 20.97 7.58
N ASN A 126 6.37 19.94 7.45
CA ASN A 126 7.62 19.97 6.69
C ASN A 126 7.75 18.81 5.68
N ILE A 127 6.64 18.19 5.28
CA ILE A 127 6.65 16.99 4.42
C ILE A 127 7.05 17.36 3.00
N TYR A 128 6.71 18.57 2.55
CA TYR A 128 7.07 19.08 1.23
C TYR A 128 8.24 20.05 1.33
N LYS A 129 9.47 19.62 0.99
CA LYS A 129 10.65 20.52 0.94
C LYS A 129 11.12 20.75 -0.49
N CYS A 130 11.53 21.99 -0.77
CA CYS A 130 12.20 22.31 -2.03
C CYS A 130 13.55 21.58 -2.12
N LYS A 131 13.77 20.82 -3.19
CA LYS A 131 15.02 20.08 -3.41
C LYS A 131 16.27 20.97 -3.46
N ASN A 132 16.12 22.24 -3.84
CA ASN A 132 17.25 23.15 -4.05
C ASN A 132 17.56 24.02 -2.82
N CYS A 133 16.55 24.45 -2.06
CA CYS A 133 16.75 25.34 -0.91
C CYS A 133 16.37 24.71 0.44
N ASN A 134 15.84 23.48 0.46
CA ASN A 134 15.42 22.74 1.65
C ASN A 134 14.36 23.46 2.51
N GLN A 135 13.71 24.49 1.98
CA GLN A 135 12.61 25.20 2.64
C GLN A 135 11.31 24.41 2.48
N SER A 136 10.44 24.49 3.50
CA SER A 136 9.09 23.93 3.42
C SER A 136 8.26 24.66 2.37
N LEU A 137 7.59 23.87 1.54
CA LEU A 137 6.63 24.33 0.54
C LEU A 137 5.22 24.40 1.11
N GLU A 138 4.96 23.81 2.27
CA GLU A 138 3.62 23.83 2.88
C GLU A 138 3.12 25.24 3.19
N PRO A 139 3.94 26.17 3.75
CA PRO A 139 3.50 27.56 3.92
C PRO A 139 3.10 28.21 2.60
N LEU A 140 3.83 27.94 1.51
CA LEU A 140 3.55 28.49 0.18
C LEU A 140 2.30 27.87 -0.47
N ILE A 141 2.03 26.59 -0.17
CA ILE A 141 0.83 25.89 -0.62
C ILE A 141 -0.38 26.40 0.15
N LEU A 142 -0.29 26.49 1.48
CA LEU A 142 -1.35 27.01 2.35
C LEU A 142 -1.66 28.49 2.06
N GLU A 143 -0.65 29.30 1.76
CA GLU A 143 -0.84 30.70 1.34
C GLU A 143 -1.59 30.82 0.00
N LYS A 144 -1.40 29.85 -0.90
CA LYS A 144 -2.12 29.78 -2.19
C LYS A 144 -3.50 29.16 -2.12
N VAL A 145 -3.79 28.38 -1.08
CA VAL A 145 -5.14 27.86 -0.86
C VAL A 145 -5.95 28.95 -0.18
N GLU A 146 -6.71 29.71 -0.97
CA GLU A 146 -7.60 30.74 -0.44
C GLU A 146 -8.53 30.15 0.64
N ARG A 147 -8.83 30.91 1.71
CA ARG A 147 -9.66 30.44 2.84
C ARG A 147 -10.97 29.76 2.41
N LYS A 148 -11.58 30.26 1.33
CA LYS A 148 -12.81 29.70 0.76
C LYS A 148 -12.60 28.29 0.20
N SER A 149 -11.47 28.06 -0.47
CA SER A 149 -11.08 26.74 -1.00
C SER A 149 -10.78 25.74 0.11
N LEU A 150 -10.21 26.19 1.24
CA LEU A 150 -10.01 25.37 2.44
C LEU A 150 -11.34 24.91 3.06
N GLU A 151 -12.32 25.80 3.17
CA GLU A 151 -13.67 25.47 3.65
C GLU A 151 -14.40 24.50 2.70
N ASP A 152 -14.27 24.69 1.40
CA ASP A 152 -14.82 23.79 0.38
C ASP A 152 -14.15 22.40 0.43
N LEU A 153 -12.82 22.35 0.57
CA LEU A 153 -12.06 21.12 0.77
C LEU A 153 -12.52 20.37 2.03
N ASN A 154 -12.52 21.05 3.18
CA ASN A 154 -12.92 20.46 4.46
C ASN A 154 -14.37 19.96 4.44
N ARG A 155 -15.27 20.65 3.74
CA ARG A 155 -16.65 20.20 3.54
C ARG A 155 -16.72 18.92 2.71
N SER A 156 -15.93 18.82 1.64
CA SER A 156 -15.83 17.61 0.83
C SER A 156 -15.23 16.44 1.61
N TYR A 157 -14.21 16.68 2.44
CA TYR A 157 -13.60 15.65 3.29
C TYR A 157 -14.56 15.12 4.35
N ARG A 158 -15.39 15.98 4.96
CA ARG A 158 -16.36 15.59 5.99
C ARG A 158 -17.34 14.49 5.55
N ASN A 159 -17.61 14.39 4.24
CA ASN A 159 -18.50 13.38 3.69
C ASN A 159 -17.88 11.97 3.63
N TYR A 160 -16.54 11.87 3.70
CA TYR A 160 -15.82 10.62 3.48
C TYR A 160 -14.84 10.28 4.60
N PHE A 161 -14.44 11.25 5.42
CA PHE A 161 -13.42 11.11 6.45
C PHE A 161 -13.73 12.01 7.67
N ASN A 162 -13.38 11.56 8.88
CA ASN A 162 -13.45 12.35 10.11
C ASN A 162 -12.18 13.19 10.35
N ILE A 163 -11.58 13.73 9.29
CA ILE A 163 -10.29 14.43 9.33
C ILE A 163 -10.44 15.79 8.67
N TRP A 164 -9.85 16.82 9.26
CA TRP A 164 -9.90 18.20 8.79
C TRP A 164 -8.50 18.67 8.38
N VAL A 165 -8.38 19.32 7.22
CA VAL A 165 -7.17 20.04 6.83
C VAL A 165 -7.13 21.32 7.66
N LYS A 166 -6.12 21.40 8.54
CA LYS A 166 -5.88 22.59 9.38
C LYS A 166 -5.14 23.63 8.54
N GLY A 167 -5.64 24.86 8.56
CA GLY A 167 -4.96 26.05 8.02
C GLY A 167 -4.30 26.84 9.12
#